data_AF-A0A7J3HZR0-F1
#
_entry.id   AF-A0A7J3HZR0-F1
#
_cell.length_a   1.000
_cell.length_b   1.000
_cell.length_c   1.000
_cell.angle_alpha   90.00
_cell.angle_beta   90.00
_cell.angle_gamma   90.00
#
_symmetry.space_group_name_H-M   'P 1'
#
loop_
_entity.id
_entity.type
_entity.pdbx_description
1 polymer ?
#
loop_
_entity_poly.entity_id
_entity_poly.type
_entity_poly.pdbx_seq_one_letter_code
_entity_poly.pdbx_strand_id
1 'polypeptide(L)'
;MPDGWEVQYGLDPLSDDAGQDKDGDGFTNLEEYVAGTDPTDPKSHPSRFSFELLLLLLLWDQQRVQQQSVTMGLVVVSLMVAAVIIVVAKKLI
;
A
#
# COMPACT_ATOMS: atom_id res chain seq x y z
N MET A 1 -12.33 4.38 28.15
CA MET A 1 -11.48 3.19 28.36
C MET A 1 -11.63 2.82 29.84
N PRO A 2 -10.84 1.95 30.49
CA PRO A 2 -10.91 1.85 31.95
C PRO A 2 -10.28 3.09 32.59
N ASP A 3 -10.94 3.67 33.61
CA ASP A 3 -10.47 4.86 34.32
C ASP A 3 -9.02 4.71 34.81
N GLY A 4 -8.64 3.52 35.26
CA GLY A 4 -7.28 3.25 35.73
C GLY A 4 -6.21 3.39 34.63
N TRP A 5 -6.56 3.05 33.39
CA TRP A 5 -5.68 3.25 32.23
C TRP A 5 -5.62 4.74 31.88
N GLU A 6 -6.76 5.43 31.89
CA GLU A 6 -6.81 6.87 31.63
C GLU A 6 -5.97 7.65 32.65
N VAL A 7 -6.06 7.33 33.95
CA VAL A 7 -5.23 7.94 35.01
C VAL A 7 -3.75 7.63 34.82
N GLN A 8 -3.39 6.41 34.41
CA GLN A 8 -1.99 6.03 34.18
C GLN A 8 -1.33 6.89 33.11
N TYR A 9 -2.07 7.24 32.05
CA TYR A 9 -1.57 8.00 30.91
C TYR A 9 -1.97 9.49 30.95
N GLY A 10 -2.49 9.98 32.08
CA GLY A 10 -2.85 11.38 32.26
C GLY A 10 -3.95 11.86 31.32
N LEU A 11 -4.87 10.97 30.95
CA LEU A 11 -6.16 11.26 30.32
C LEU A 11 -7.19 11.62 31.40
N ASP A 12 -8.36 12.13 30.99
CA ASP A 12 -9.42 12.50 31.94
C ASP A 12 -10.47 11.38 32.05
N PRO A 13 -10.52 10.60 33.14
CA PRO A 13 -11.47 9.51 33.31
C PRO A 13 -12.92 9.98 33.46
N LEU A 14 -13.17 11.28 33.61
CA LEU A 14 -14.50 11.86 33.65
C LEU A 14 -14.95 12.42 32.29
N SER A 15 -14.09 12.36 31.28
CA SER A 15 -14.34 12.85 29.93
C SER A 15 -14.37 11.71 28.93
N ASP A 16 -15.20 11.84 27.88
CA ASP A 16 -15.13 10.96 26.72
C ASP A 16 -14.06 11.48 25.74
N ASP A 17 -12.80 11.17 26.06
CA ASP A 17 -11.63 11.52 25.23
C ASP A 17 -11.11 10.33 24.41
N ALA A 18 -11.87 9.25 24.35
CA ALA A 18 -11.52 8.02 23.62
C ALA A 18 -11.20 8.26 22.14
N GLY A 19 -11.87 9.23 21.51
CA GLY A 19 -11.64 9.62 20.11
C GLY A 19 -10.60 10.72 19.90
N GLN A 20 -9.93 11.19 20.96
CA GLN A 20 -8.85 12.17 20.85
C GLN A 20 -7.52 11.47 20.56
N ASP A 21 -6.59 12.22 20.01
CA ASP A 21 -5.20 11.83 19.76
C ASP A 21 -4.34 12.72 20.66
N LYS A 22 -3.90 12.15 21.79
CA LYS A 22 -3.25 12.92 22.85
C LYS A 22 -1.82 13.32 22.48
N ASP A 23 -1.10 12.47 21.76
CA ASP A 23 0.31 12.66 21.46
C ASP A 23 0.59 13.13 20.02
N GLY A 24 -0.42 13.08 19.15
CA GLY A 24 -0.42 13.65 17.80
C GLY A 24 0.16 12.73 16.74
N ASP A 25 0.17 11.42 16.97
CA ASP A 25 0.70 10.43 16.03
C ASP A 25 -0.32 9.96 14.96
N GLY A 26 -1.57 10.38 15.10
CA GLY A 26 -2.68 10.06 14.21
C GLY A 26 -3.48 8.83 14.61
N PHE A 27 -3.29 8.27 15.80
CA PHE A 27 -4.13 7.25 16.41
C PHE A 27 -4.94 7.82 17.58
N THR A 28 -6.13 7.29 17.78
CA THR A 28 -6.97 7.69 18.91
C THR A 28 -6.56 6.96 20.18
N ASN A 29 -6.78 7.58 21.34
CA ASN A 29 -6.55 6.97 22.66
C ASN A 29 -7.19 5.58 22.78
N LEU A 30 -8.37 5.38 22.17
CA LEU A 30 -9.05 4.09 22.14
C LEU A 30 -8.33 3.05 21.27
N GLU A 31 -7.85 3.43 20.09
CA GLU A 31 -7.08 2.52 19.22
C GLU A 31 -5.79 2.06 19.91
N GLU A 32 -5.14 2.97 20.63
CA GLU A 32 -3.94 2.69 21.42
C GLU A 32 -4.22 1.83 22.65
N TYR A 33 -5.33 2.08 23.36
CA TYR A 33 -5.79 1.22 24.45
C TYR A 33 -6.01 -0.22 23.97
N VAL A 34 -6.66 -0.38 22.80
CA VAL A 34 -6.91 -1.71 22.19
C VAL A 34 -5.62 -2.36 21.71
N ALA A 35 -4.66 -1.58 21.20
CA ALA A 35 -3.37 -2.06 20.74
C ALA A 35 -2.36 -2.30 21.87
N GLY A 36 -2.62 -1.80 23.08
CA GLY A 36 -1.70 -1.86 24.22
C GLY A 36 -0.48 -0.95 24.06
N THR A 37 -0.65 0.20 23.40
CA THR A 37 0.40 1.22 23.20
C THR A 37 0.25 2.39 24.16
N ASP A 38 1.16 3.37 24.10
CA ASP A 38 1.24 4.47 25.08
C ASP A 38 0.73 5.76 24.42
N PRO A 39 -0.47 6.25 24.79
CA PRO A 39 -1.09 7.42 24.17
C PRO A 39 -0.41 8.75 24.52
N THR A 40 0.75 8.70 25.16
CA THR A 40 1.56 9.87 25.51
C THR A 40 2.90 9.90 24.77
N ASP A 41 3.22 8.86 24.01
CA ASP A 41 4.47 8.74 23.27
C ASP A 41 4.19 8.49 21.77
N PRO A 42 4.43 9.48 20.89
CA PRO A 42 4.16 9.37 19.46
C PRO A 42 4.95 8.27 18.72
N LYS A 43 5.85 7.57 19.41
CA LYS A 43 6.59 6.40 18.89
C LYS A 43 6.00 5.07 19.33
N SER A 44 5.13 5.10 20.32
CA SER A 44 4.46 3.95 20.91
C SER A 44 3.04 3.89 20.35
N HIS A 45 2.94 3.37 19.13
CA HIS A 45 1.70 3.46 18.37
C HIS A 45 1.35 2.15 17.66
N PRO A 46 0.07 1.92 17.33
CA PRO A 46 -0.34 0.77 16.56
C PRO A 46 0.39 0.70 15.21
N SER A 47 0.66 -0.50 14.72
CA SER A 47 1.24 -0.66 13.38
C SER A 47 0.22 -0.22 12.33
N ARG A 48 0.49 0.88 11.64
CA ARG A 48 -0.33 1.30 10.49
C ARG A 48 -0.20 0.26 9.38
N PHE A 49 -1.25 -0.52 9.15
CA PHE A 49 -1.36 -1.26 7.90
C PHE A 49 -1.39 -0.24 6.76
N SER A 50 -0.30 -0.16 6.01
CA SER A 50 -0.15 0.81 4.93
C SER A 50 -1.00 0.35 3.75
N PHE A 51 -2.25 0.81 3.73
CA PHE A 51 -3.11 0.69 2.55
C PHE A 51 -2.44 1.25 1.30
N GLU A 52 -1.57 2.25 1.44
CA GLU A 52 -0.71 2.75 0.35
C GLU A 52 0.21 1.67 -0.22
N LEU A 53 0.80 0.79 0.60
CA LEU A 53 1.62 -0.32 0.07
C LEU A 53 0.75 -1.37 -0.63
N LEU A 54 -0.45 -1.63 -0.12
CA LEU A 54 -1.40 -2.52 -0.78
C LEU A 54 -1.87 -1.93 -2.12
N LEU A 55 -2.17 -0.64 -2.16
CA LEU A 55 -2.56 0.08 -3.36
C LEU A 55 -1.40 0.12 -4.36
N LEU A 56 -0.17 0.39 -3.92
CA LEU A 56 1.01 0.35 -4.78
C LEU A 56 1.27 -1.05 -5.35
N LEU A 57 1.10 -2.11 -4.55
CA LEU A 57 1.21 -3.49 -5.01
C LEU A 57 0.12 -3.84 -6.03
N LEU A 58 -1.13 -3.42 -5.78
CA LEU A 58 -2.25 -3.63 -6.70
C LEU A 58 -2.09 -2.81 -7.99
N LEU A 59 -1.64 -1.56 -7.90
CA LEU A 59 -1.33 -0.70 -9.04
C LEU A 59 -0.19 -1.28 -9.89
N TRP A 60 0.86 -1.80 -9.24
CA TRP A 60 1.98 -2.43 -9.91
C TRP A 60 1.59 -3.77 -10.58
N ASP A 61 0.59 -4.47 -10.04
CA ASP A 61 -0.01 -5.65 -10.68
C ASP A 61 -0.82 -5.28 -11.93
N GLN A 62 -1.60 -4.19 -11.88
CA GLN A 62 -2.38 -3.69 -13.03
C GLN A 62 -1.50 -3.26 -14.22
N GLN A 63 -0.31 -2.70 -13.97
CA GLN A 63 0.58 -2.25 -15.06
C GLN A 63 1.30 -3.39 -15.79
N ARG A 64 1.53 -4.54 -15.14
CA ARG A 64 2.16 -5.71 -15.79
C ARG A 64 1.25 -6.37 -16.82
N VAL A 65 -0.06 -6.36 -16.59
CA VAL A 65 -1.05 -6.93 -17.51
C VAL A 65 -1.15 -6.13 -18.81
N GLN A 66 -0.92 -4.82 -18.78
CA GLN A 66 -0.94 -3.96 -19.98
C GLN A 66 0.35 -4.00 -20.80
N GLN A 67 1.50 -4.33 -20.19
CA GLN A 67 2.80 -4.31 -20.88
C GLN A 67 3.16 -5.65 -21.55
N GLN A 68 2.57 -6.76 -21.10
CA GLN A 68 2.78 -8.08 -21.69
C GLN A 68 2.05 -8.30 -23.02
N SER A 69 0.98 -7.56 -23.31
CA SER A 69 0.28 -7.63 -24.61
C SER A 69 0.99 -6.85 -25.71
N VAL A 70 1.63 -5.72 -25.39
CA VAL A 70 2.37 -4.90 -26.37
C VAL A 70 3.75 -5.46 -26.67
N THR A 71 4.48 -5.96 -25.67
CA THR A 71 5.83 -6.51 -25.86
C THR A 71 5.83 -7.83 -26.62
N MET A 72 4.92 -8.75 -26.29
CA MET A 72 4.75 -9.99 -27.05
C MET A 72 4.18 -9.74 -28.45
N GLY A 73 3.26 -8.78 -28.61
CA GLY A 73 2.70 -8.40 -29.92
C GLY A 73 3.74 -7.79 -30.86
N LEU A 74 4.56 -6.84 -30.38
CA LEU A 74 5.61 -6.20 -31.18
C LEU A 74 6.71 -7.19 -31.60
N VAL A 75 7.13 -8.11 -30.72
CA VAL A 75 8.14 -9.13 -31.05
C VAL A 75 7.63 -10.09 -32.13
N VAL A 76 6.37 -10.53 -32.04
CA VAL A 76 5.77 -11.43 -33.05
C VAL A 76 5.62 -10.73 -34.41
N VAL A 77 5.18 -9.46 -34.43
CA VAL A 77 5.06 -8.67 -35.67
C VAL A 77 6.44 -8.43 -36.31
N SER A 78 7.47 -8.09 -35.53
CA SER A 78 8.83 -7.92 -36.05
C SER A 78 9.40 -9.21 -36.65
N LEU A 79 9.18 -10.36 -36.02
CA LEU A 79 9.62 -11.66 -36.54
C LEU A 79 8.86 -12.07 -37.81
N MET A 80 7.55 -11.79 -37.88
CA MET A 80 6.74 -12.06 -39.07
C MET A 80 7.20 -11.20 -40.26
N VAL A 81 7.42 -9.90 -40.04
CA VAL A 81 7.92 -8.99 -41.09
C VAL A 81 9.31 -9.42 -41.57
N ALA A 82 10.22 -9.78 -40.66
CA ALA A 82 11.54 -10.29 -41.03
C ALA A 82 11.46 -11.59 -41.86
N ALA A 83 10.59 -12.53 -41.47
CA ALA A 83 10.39 -13.77 -42.21
C ALA A 83 9.84 -13.53 -43.63
N VAL A 84 8.89 -12.61 -43.79
CA VAL A 84 8.34 -12.24 -45.10
C VAL A 84 9.42 -11.62 -46.00
N ILE A 85 10.24 -10.71 -45.47
CA ILE A 85 11.34 -10.09 -46.23
C ILE A 85 12.34 -11.15 -46.70
N ILE A 86 12.71 -12.10 -45.83
CA ILE A 86 13.64 -13.19 -46.18
C ILE A 86 13.05 -14.10 -47.27
N VAL A 87 11.76 -14.43 -47.18
CA VAL A 87 11.08 -15.27 -48.18
C VAL A 87 10.99 -14.56 -49.53
N VAL A 88 10.69 -13.26 -49.55
CA VAL A 88 10.64 -12.46 -50.78
C VAL A 88 12.03 -12.32 -51.39
N ALA A 89 13.06 -12.04 -50.58
CA ALA A 89 14.44 -11.91 -51.05
C ALA A 89 14.96 -13.20 -51.68
N LYS A 90 14.64 -14.37 -51.11
CA LYS A 90 15.02 -15.69 -51.66
C LYS A 90 14.30 -16.06 -52.96
N LYS A 91 13.19 -15.40 -53.31
CA LYS A 91 12.40 -15.66 -54.52
C LYS A 91 12.81 -14.74 -55.69
N LEU A 92 13.62 -13.71 -55.41
CA LEU A 92 14.09 -12.70 -56.37
C LEU A 92 15.54 -12.94 -56.85
N ILE A 93 16.16 -14.04 -56.41
CA ILE A 93 17.49 -14.52 -56.82
C ILE A 93 17.29 -15.92 -57.41
#